data_AF-A0A7S1FG70-F1
#
_entry.id   AF-A0A7S1FG70-F1
#
_cell.length_a   1.000
_cell.length_b   1.000
_cell.length_c   1.000
_cell.angle_alpha   90.00
_cell.angle_beta   90.00
_cell.angle_gamma   90.00
#
_symmetry.space_group_name_H-M   'P 1'
#
loop_
_entity.id
_entity.type
_entity.pdbx_description
1 polymer ?
#
loop_
_entity_poly.entity_id
_entity_poly.type
_entity_poly.pdbx_seq_one_letter_code
_entity_poly.pdbx_strand_id
1 'polypeptide(L)'
;GATASKRLVTSHHKTEIHNSRVVAPLAMEEEERPPFSRRVLILPHSKLRLTVDLLAMIVLAVDVTIIPLALAFDIAVDQGSMIIFVCVSCAFWSVELLLNFISSYDEDGVIEMSILRVFVHYCTTWFPMDVGCVLVD
;
A
#
# COMPACT_ATOMS: atom_id res chain seq x y z
N GLY A 1 69.36 -37.95 -6.50
CA GLY A 1 68.55 -38.11 -7.72
C GLY A 1 67.16 -37.63 -7.38
N ALA A 2 66.65 -36.58 -8.03
CA ALA A 2 66.03 -36.65 -9.35
C ALA A 2 64.74 -37.50 -9.25
N THR A 3 63.52 -37.07 -9.59
CA THR A 3 62.98 -35.89 -10.27
C THR A 3 61.46 -36.12 -10.35
N ALA A 4 60.71 -35.07 -10.70
CA ALA A 4 59.41 -35.10 -11.36
C ALA A 4 58.18 -35.47 -10.48
N SER A 5 57.36 -34.49 -10.09
CA SER A 5 56.38 -33.81 -10.95
C SER A 5 55.33 -34.76 -11.52
N LYS A 6 54.12 -34.69 -10.95
CA LYS A 6 52.87 -34.81 -11.70
C LYS A 6 51.72 -34.21 -10.89
N ARG A 7 51.38 -32.98 -11.29
CA ARG A 7 50.12 -32.30 -11.06
C ARG A 7 49.12 -32.86 -12.09
N LEU A 8 47.98 -33.39 -11.63
CA LEU A 8 46.77 -33.77 -12.39
C LEU A 8 45.73 -34.06 -11.30
N VAL A 9 44.82 -33.15 -10.93
CA VAL A 9 43.59 -32.71 -11.62
C VAL A 9 42.72 -33.90 -12.07
N THR A 10 41.42 -33.80 -11.72
CA THR A 10 40.29 -34.74 -11.89
C THR A 10 40.11 -35.71 -10.71
N SER A 11 38.92 -35.98 -10.16
CA SER A 11 37.54 -35.59 -10.47
C SER A 11 36.63 -36.31 -9.45
N HIS A 12 35.65 -35.57 -8.90
CA HIS A 12 34.35 -36.04 -8.37
C HIS A 12 34.31 -36.89 -7.08
N HIS A 13 33.57 -36.41 -6.05
CA HIS A 13 32.20 -36.88 -5.74
C HIS A 13 31.78 -36.53 -4.29
N LYS A 14 30.71 -35.72 -4.16
CA LYS A 14 29.84 -35.52 -2.97
C LYS A 14 30.54 -35.03 -1.69
N THR A 15 30.21 -33.88 -1.12
CA THR A 15 28.91 -33.69 -0.44
C THR A 15 28.66 -32.19 -0.22
N GLU A 16 28.31 -31.48 -1.29
CA GLU A 16 27.70 -30.14 -1.21
C GLU A 16 26.19 -30.29 -1.29
N ILE A 17 25.52 -30.70 -0.21
CA ILE A 17 24.06 -30.60 -0.11
C ILE A 17 23.68 -30.34 1.35
N HIS A 18 23.96 -29.15 1.89
CA HIS A 18 23.21 -28.64 3.05
C HIS A 18 23.35 -27.14 3.34
N ASN A 19 23.45 -26.25 2.34
CA ASN A 19 23.43 -24.81 2.64
C ASN A 19 22.96 -23.90 1.50
N SER A 20 21.71 -24.02 1.03
CA SER A 20 21.21 -23.08 0.00
C SER A 20 19.70 -22.83 -0.04
N ARG A 21 18.90 -23.24 0.96
CA ARG A 21 17.43 -23.08 0.88
C ARG A 21 16.81 -22.00 1.77
N VAL A 22 17.60 -21.23 2.53
CA VAL A 22 17.03 -20.24 3.48
C VAL A 22 17.57 -18.81 3.27
N VAL A 23 18.48 -18.56 2.33
CA VAL A 23 19.04 -17.21 2.07
C VAL A 23 18.78 -16.72 0.64
N ALA A 24 17.79 -17.32 -0.05
CA ALA A 24 17.46 -16.99 -1.45
C ALA A 24 16.02 -16.47 -1.59
N PRO A 25 15.70 -15.31 -1.00
CA PRO A 25 14.95 -14.34 -1.80
C PRO A 25 15.59 -12.93 -1.88
N LEU A 26 16.59 -12.61 -1.05
CA LEU A 26 17.01 -11.20 -0.89
C LEU A 26 17.96 -10.66 -1.97
N ALA A 27 18.54 -11.51 -2.81
CA ALA A 27 19.54 -11.11 -3.80
C ALA A 27 19.09 -11.23 -5.28
N MET A 28 17.83 -11.64 -5.54
CA MET A 28 17.32 -11.84 -6.92
C MET A 28 16.15 -10.92 -7.32
N GLU A 29 15.76 -9.92 -6.53
CA GLU A 29 14.62 -9.05 -6.89
C GLU A 29 14.97 -7.56 -7.09
N GLU A 30 16.26 -7.20 -7.13
CA GLU A 30 16.66 -5.79 -7.32
C GLU A 30 16.76 -5.35 -8.79
N GLU A 31 16.91 -6.27 -9.74
CA GLU A 31 17.33 -5.91 -11.11
C GLU A 31 16.22 -5.82 -12.19
N GLU A 32 14.98 -6.26 -11.95
CA GLU A 32 13.90 -6.11 -12.96
C GLU A 32 12.58 -5.57 -12.38
N ARG A 33 12.61 -4.45 -11.66
CA ARG A 33 11.36 -3.74 -11.31
C ARG A 33 10.95 -2.80 -12.45
N PRO A 34 9.75 -2.95 -13.04
CA PRO A 34 9.33 -2.14 -14.18
C PRO A 34 9.30 -0.65 -13.79
N PRO A 35 9.77 0.27 -14.66
CA PRO A 35 9.92 1.70 -14.35
C PRO A 35 8.57 2.40 -14.06
N PHE A 36 7.46 1.75 -14.39
CA PHE A 36 6.12 2.31 -14.23
C PHE A 36 5.68 2.41 -12.76
N SER A 37 6.14 1.51 -11.89
CA SER A 37 5.72 1.50 -10.48
C SER A 37 6.16 2.76 -9.72
N ARG A 38 7.32 3.35 -10.05
CA ARG A 38 7.83 4.55 -9.36
C ARG A 38 7.05 5.84 -9.65
N ARG A 39 6.28 5.91 -10.73
CA ARG A 39 5.58 7.15 -11.14
C ARG A 39 4.15 7.27 -10.61
N VAL A 40 3.52 6.15 -10.28
CA VAL A 40 2.11 6.10 -9.87
C VAL A 40 1.97 6.01 -8.34
N LEU A 41 2.97 5.45 -7.64
CA LEU A 41 2.93 5.28 -6.20
C LEU A 41 3.19 6.58 -5.44
N ILE A 42 2.31 6.87 -4.49
CA ILE A 42 2.46 7.94 -3.53
C ILE A 42 3.34 7.42 -2.39
N LEU A 43 4.48 8.08 -2.17
CA LEU A 43 5.37 7.79 -1.04
C LEU A 43 4.66 8.16 0.28
N PRO A 44 4.79 7.35 1.35
CA PRO A 44 4.14 7.60 2.64
C PRO A 44 4.60 8.93 3.25
N HIS A 45 5.85 9.34 2.97
CA HIS A 45 6.43 10.60 3.44
C HIS A 45 6.34 11.74 2.41
N SER A 46 5.49 11.62 1.39
CA SER A 46 5.32 12.70 0.42
C SER A 46 4.47 13.84 1.00
N LYS A 47 4.79 15.06 0.59
CA LYS A 47 3.99 16.25 0.95
C LYS A 47 2.54 16.14 0.47
N LEU A 48 2.32 15.44 -0.64
CA LEU A 48 0.99 15.19 -1.18
C LEU A 48 0.18 14.32 -0.22
N ARG A 49 0.72 13.18 0.22
CA ARG A 49 0.04 12.30 1.18
C ARG A 49 -0.29 13.04 2.47
N LEU A 50 0.67 13.79 3.01
CA LEU A 50 0.45 14.60 4.21
C LEU A 50 -0.66 15.65 4.03
N THR A 51 -0.74 16.29 2.86
CA THR A 51 -1.77 17.31 2.59
C THR A 51 -3.16 16.67 2.50
N VAL A 52 -3.23 15.50 1.86
CA VAL A 52 -4.45 14.71 1.74
C VAL A 52 -4.91 14.21 3.11
N ASP A 53 -4.00 13.64 3.92
CA ASP A 53 -4.31 13.19 5.29
C ASP A 53 -4.81 14.36 6.18
N LEU A 54 -4.21 15.54 6.06
CA LEU A 54 -4.65 16.74 6.78
C LEU A 54 -6.04 17.22 6.33
N LEU A 55 -6.31 17.16 5.02
CA LEU A 55 -7.62 17.50 4.49
C LEU A 55 -8.68 16.49 4.95
N ALA A 56 -8.34 15.20 4.92
CA ALA A 56 -9.22 14.13 5.40
C ALA A 56 -9.55 14.30 6.88
N MET A 57 -8.59 14.69 7.73
CA MET A 57 -8.87 15.00 9.13
C MET A 57 -9.88 16.14 9.31
N ILE A 58 -9.82 17.18 8.47
CA ILE A 58 -10.76 18.30 8.54
C ILE A 58 -12.16 17.85 8.10
N VAL A 59 -12.26 17.13 6.97
CA VAL A 59 -13.54 16.62 6.46
C VAL A 59 -14.18 15.66 7.46
N LEU A 60 -13.38 14.75 8.03
CA LEU A 60 -13.83 13.82 9.07
C LEU A 60 -14.38 14.53 10.31
N ALA A 61 -13.75 15.63 10.74
CA ALA A 61 -14.25 16.42 11.87
C ALA A 61 -15.62 17.05 11.56
N VAL A 62 -15.85 17.46 10.31
CA VAL A 62 -17.15 17.94 9.86
C VAL A 62 -18.17 16.81 9.82
N ASP A 63 -17.84 15.65 9.24
CA ASP A 63 -18.78 14.52 9.13
C ASP A 63 -19.22 14.02 10.51
N VAL A 64 -18.27 13.82 11.43
CA VAL A 64 -18.54 13.36 12.80
C VAL A 64 -19.39 14.35 13.59
N THR A 65 -19.46 15.62 13.20
CA THR A 65 -20.32 16.63 13.85
C THR A 65 -21.66 16.81 13.16
N ILE A 66 -21.68 16.87 11.82
CA ILE A 66 -22.88 17.14 11.03
C ILE A 66 -23.79 15.91 10.94
N ILE A 67 -23.24 14.70 10.76
CA ILE A 67 -24.05 13.49 10.60
C ILE A 67 -24.91 13.22 11.85
N PRO A 68 -24.36 13.19 13.09
CA PRO A 68 -25.18 12.98 14.28
C PRO A 68 -26.20 14.11 14.50
N LEU A 69 -25.85 15.35 14.14
CA LEU A 69 -26.75 16.49 14.25
C LEU A 69 -27.93 16.34 13.27
N ALA A 70 -27.66 15.96 12.03
CA ALA A 70 -28.69 15.72 11.02
C ALA A 70 -29.67 14.63 11.47
N LEU A 71 -29.13 13.53 12.01
CA LEU A 71 -29.94 12.42 12.53
C LEU A 71 -30.74 12.80 13.78
N ALA A 72 -30.15 13.55 14.71
CA ALA A 72 -30.81 13.92 15.97
C ALA A 72 -31.96 14.93 15.78
N PHE A 73 -31.87 15.78 14.77
CA PHE A 73 -32.85 16.83 14.49
C PHE A 73 -33.72 16.55 13.24
N ASP A 74 -33.63 15.35 12.67
CA ASP A 74 -34.36 14.92 11.47
C ASP A 74 -34.23 15.93 10.32
N ILE A 75 -33.01 16.41 10.10
CA ILE A 75 -32.72 17.38 9.03
C ILE A 75 -32.81 16.65 7.70
N ALA A 76 -33.68 17.13 6.81
CA ALA A 76 -33.85 16.60 5.46
C ALA A 76 -32.53 16.65 4.67
N VAL A 77 -31.89 15.49 4.50
CA VAL A 77 -30.63 15.34 3.77
C VAL A 77 -30.80 15.36 2.25
N ASP A 78 -32.03 15.12 1.77
CA ASP A 78 -32.41 15.08 0.35
C ASP A 78 -32.67 16.48 -0.25
N GLN A 79 -32.56 17.55 0.55
CA GLN A 79 -32.96 18.89 0.14
C GLN A 79 -31.92 19.97 0.47
N GLY A 80 -31.95 21.06 -0.30
CA GLY A 80 -31.19 22.28 -0.02
C GLY A 80 -29.67 22.10 -0.07
N SER A 81 -28.97 22.62 0.93
CA SER A 81 -27.50 22.53 1.01
C SER A 81 -27.00 21.18 1.52
N MET A 82 -27.85 20.38 2.17
CA MET A 82 -27.44 19.09 2.74
C MET A 82 -27.16 18.04 1.66
N ILE A 83 -27.94 18.02 0.58
CA ILE A 83 -27.65 17.09 -0.53
C ILE A 83 -26.30 17.39 -1.20
N ILE A 84 -25.92 18.68 -1.27
CA ILE A 84 -24.61 19.08 -1.78
C ILE A 84 -23.52 18.59 -0.83
N PHE A 85 -23.71 18.75 0.48
CA PHE A 85 -22.77 18.26 1.50
C PHE A 85 -22.56 16.74 1.39
N VAL A 86 -23.63 15.94 1.32
CA VAL A 86 -23.57 14.49 1.17
C VAL A 86 -22.83 14.09 -0.12
N CYS A 87 -23.19 14.70 -1.26
CA CYS A 87 -22.51 14.42 -2.53
C CYS A 87 -21.01 14.76 -2.48
N VAL A 88 -20.63 15.86 -1.82
CA VAL A 88 -19.23 16.28 -1.69
C VAL A 88 -18.48 15.34 -0.74
N SER A 89 -19.08 14.95 0.39
CA SER A 89 -18.47 14.03 1.34
C SER A 89 -18.25 12.65 0.71
N CYS A 90 -19.27 12.09 0.08
CA CYS A 90 -19.19 10.81 -0.64
C CYS A 90 -18.12 10.84 -1.74
N ALA A 91 -18.05 11.93 -2.53
CA ALA A 91 -17.00 12.09 -3.54
C ALA A 91 -15.60 12.20 -2.93
N PHE A 92 -15.45 12.91 -1.81
CA PHE A 92 -14.19 13.04 -1.09
C PHE A 92 -13.71 11.68 -0.58
N TRP A 93 -14.55 10.94 0.14
CA TRP A 93 -14.22 9.62 0.66
C TRP A 93 -13.95 8.60 -0.45
N SER A 94 -14.67 8.68 -1.57
CA SER A 94 -14.39 7.85 -2.76
C SER A 94 -13.02 8.13 -3.35
N VAL A 95 -12.61 9.40 -3.46
CA VAL A 95 -11.29 9.76 -3.95
C VAL A 95 -10.21 9.31 -2.96
N GLU A 96 -10.42 9.50 -1.66
CA GLU A 96 -9.48 9.08 -0.61
C GLU A 96 -9.25 7.56 -0.63
N LEU A 97 -10.34 6.80 -0.78
CA LEU A 97 -10.30 5.36 -1.00
C LEU A 97 -9.43 4.99 -2.20
N LEU A 98 -9.62 5.66 -3.34
CA LEU A 98 -8.82 5.45 -4.55
C LEU A 98 -7.34 5.80 -4.34
N LEU A 99 -7.05 6.84 -3.56
CA LEU A 99 -5.68 7.23 -3.21
C LEU A 99 -5.00 6.21 -2.28
N ASN A 100 -5.75 5.49 -1.45
CA ASN A 100 -5.20 4.42 -0.61
C ASN A 100 -4.69 3.23 -1.45
N PHE A 101 -5.31 2.92 -2.60
CA PHE A 101 -4.82 1.86 -3.50
C PHE A 101 -3.47 2.16 -4.17
N ILE A 102 -3.09 3.44 -4.25
CA ILE A 102 -1.82 3.88 -4.83
C ILE A 102 -0.85 4.42 -3.77
N SER A 103 -1.20 4.33 -2.48
CA SER A 103 -0.32 4.71 -1.39
C SER A 103 0.55 3.53 -0.99
N SER A 104 1.87 3.73 -1.09
CA SER A 104 2.83 2.73 -0.65
C SER A 104 2.82 2.59 0.88
N TYR A 105 3.12 1.37 1.34
CA TYR A 105 3.22 1.05 2.76
C TYR A 105 4.67 0.72 3.14
N ASP A 106 4.99 0.94 4.41
CA ASP A 106 6.27 0.56 5.00
C ASP A 106 6.12 -0.82 5.65
N GLU A 107 6.93 -1.78 5.21
CA GLU A 107 7.05 -3.11 5.80
C GLU A 107 8.47 -3.28 6.32
N ASP A 108 8.64 -3.29 7.65
CA ASP A 108 9.92 -3.47 8.33
C ASP A 108 11.04 -2.49 7.91
N GLY A 109 10.69 -1.24 7.59
CA GLY A 109 11.63 -0.21 7.15
C GLY A 109 11.94 -0.24 5.65
N VAL A 110 11.29 -1.12 4.89
CA VAL A 110 11.36 -1.18 3.43
C VAL A 110 10.05 -0.66 2.85
N ILE A 111 10.13 0.42 2.09
CA ILE A 111 8.97 0.98 1.39
C ILE A 111 8.61 0.05 0.23
N GLU A 112 7.44 -0.58 0.28
CA GLU A 112 6.96 -1.42 -0.80
C GLU A 112 6.42 -0.57 -1.95
N MET A 113 7.08 -0.69 -3.10
CA MET A 113 6.79 0.09 -4.31
C MET A 113 6.10 -0.77 -5.37
N SER A 114 5.49 -1.90 -5.00
CA SER A 114 4.70 -2.74 -5.88
C SER A 114 3.21 -2.45 -5.72
N ILE A 115 2.58 -1.87 -6.75
CA ILE A 115 1.13 -1.58 -6.77
C ILE A 115 0.31 -2.84 -6.55
N LEU A 116 0.74 -3.99 -7.09
CA LEU A 116 0.04 -5.26 -6.90
C LEU A 116 0.11 -5.74 -5.44
N ARG A 117 1.25 -5.57 -4.76
CA ARG A 117 1.36 -5.93 -3.34
C ARG A 117 0.54 -4.98 -2.48
N VAL A 118 0.61 -3.66 -2.76
CA VAL A 118 -0.22 -2.64 -2.10
C VAL A 118 -1.71 -2.96 -2.26
N PHE A 119 -2.15 -3.27 -3.48
CA PHE A 119 -3.55 -3.61 -3.77
C PHE A 119 -4.00 -4.85 -3.00
N VAL A 120 -3.24 -5.95 -3.07
CA VAL A 120 -3.58 -7.19 -2.37
C VAL A 120 -3.59 -7.00 -0.85
N HIS A 121 -2.61 -6.29 -0.31
CA HIS A 121 -2.53 -5.97 1.10
C HIS A 121 -3.71 -5.12 1.55
N TYR A 122 -4.03 -4.05 0.82
CA TYR A 122 -5.15 -3.16 1.13
C TYR A 122 -6.51 -3.88 1.04
N CYS A 123 -6.71 -4.68 -0.02
CA CYS A 123 -7.93 -5.48 -0.19
C CYS A 123 -8.18 -6.49 0.93
N THR A 124 -7.13 -6.98 1.59
CA THR A 124 -7.24 -7.99 2.65
C THR A 124 -7.33 -7.41 4.05
N THR A 125 -6.92 -6.15 4.24
CA THR A 125 -6.81 -5.51 5.56
C THR A 125 -7.86 -4.43 5.79
N TRP A 126 -7.87 -3.38 4.97
CA TRP A 126 -8.63 -2.14 5.22
C TRP A 126 -9.83 -1.96 4.29
N PHE A 127 -9.74 -2.45 3.06
CA PHE A 127 -10.79 -2.30 2.05
C PHE A 127 -12.20 -2.73 2.49
N PRO A 128 -12.41 -3.85 3.21
CA PRO A 128 -13.76 -4.24 3.63
C PRO A 128 -14.40 -3.22 4.58
N MET A 129 -13.58 -2.59 5.44
CA MET A 129 -14.04 -1.56 6.37
C MET A 129 -14.33 -0.25 5.61
N ASP A 130 -13.40 0.18 4.75
CA ASP A 130 -13.53 1.45 4.03
C ASP A 130 -14.72 1.43 3.06
N VAL A 131 -14.95 0.31 2.35
CA VAL A 131 -16.16 0.13 1.52
C VAL A 131 -17.43 0.17 2.36
N GLY A 132 -17.41 -0.44 3.55
CA GLY A 132 -18.55 -0.37 4.47
C GLY A 132 -18.87 1.08 4.86
N CYS A 133 -17.86 1.88 5.15
CA CYS A 133 -18.04 3.31 5.45
C CYS A 133 -18.59 4.09 4.26
N VAL A 134 -18.00 3.93 3.06
CA VAL A 134 -18.42 4.67 1.86
C VAL A 134 -19.82 4.27 1.37
N LEU A 135 -20.26 3.03 1.61
CA LEU A 135 -21.61 2.58 1.25
C LEU A 135 -22.70 3.06 2.22
N VAL A 136 -22.32 3.43 3.45
CA VAL A 136 -23.23 3.94 4.47
C VAL A 136 -23.44 5.44 4.35
N ASP A 137 -22.45 6.15 3.81
CA ASP A 137 -22.49 7.57 3.49
C ASP A 137 -23.49 7.89 2.35
#